data_AF-A0A662UQ46-F1
#
_entry.id   AF-A0A662UQ46-F1
#
_cell.length_a   1.000
_cell.length_b   1.000
_cell.length_c   1.000
_cell.angle_alpha   90.00
_cell.angle_beta   90.00
_cell.angle_gamma   90.00
#
_symmetry.space_group_name_H-M   'P 1'
#
loop_
_entity.id
_entity.type
_entity.pdbx_description
1 polymer ?
#
loop_
_entity_poly.entity_id
_entity_poly.type
_entity_poly.pdbx_seq_one_letter_code
_entity_poly.pdbx_strand_id
1 'polypeptide(L)'
;MFFLKIDLDLHWGFSSRPLRLSKTRDSYLLPPPTTVIGALSYGYAVTSKLPEELGESVTSTSELLRKHVVSVNLRVRAPLHHYSDLSRIWWYRSKEKKVKFDAVALGKTYTSPHRPPTITAVVVIDLARGLGVKELVTAAYSIARVGAKEGVASVRGVSYGYAK
;
A
#
# COMPACT_ATOMS: atom_id res chain seq x y z
N MET A 1 -7.41 -8.98 21.22
CA MET A 1 -7.02 -8.53 19.86
C MET A 1 -7.21 -7.03 19.74
N PHE A 2 -6.39 -6.34 18.95
CA PHE A 2 -6.52 -4.91 18.70
C PHE A 2 -6.94 -4.66 17.26
N PHE A 3 -7.75 -3.63 17.01
CA PHE A 3 -8.10 -3.25 15.65
C PHE A 3 -7.78 -1.77 15.40
N LEU A 4 -7.36 -1.49 14.17
CA LEU A 4 -7.19 -0.17 13.59
C LEU A 4 -8.15 -0.02 12.43
N LYS A 5 -9.06 0.94 12.52
CA LYS A 5 -9.88 1.41 11.43
C LYS A 5 -9.26 2.69 10.88
N ILE A 6 -8.81 2.64 9.64
CA ILE A 6 -8.10 3.71 8.94
C ILE A 6 -8.99 4.18 7.79
N ASP A 7 -9.43 5.43 7.85
CA ASP A 7 -10.18 6.08 6.77
C ASP A 7 -9.20 6.80 5.84
N LEU A 8 -9.08 6.31 4.60
CA LEU A 8 -8.13 6.74 3.59
C LEU A 8 -8.84 7.44 2.43
N ASP A 9 -8.30 8.59 2.04
CA ASP A 9 -8.63 9.28 0.80
C ASP A 9 -7.53 9.06 -0.24
N LEU A 10 -7.91 8.49 -1.38
CA LEU A 10 -7.04 8.35 -2.54
C LEU A 10 -7.18 9.62 -3.41
N HIS A 11 -6.06 10.24 -3.78
CA HIS A 11 -6.08 11.48 -4.57
C HIS A 11 -6.55 11.27 -6.00
N TRP A 12 -6.07 10.20 -6.64
CA TRP A 12 -6.49 9.81 -7.99
C TRP A 12 -6.85 8.32 -8.08
N GLY A 13 -6.35 7.51 -7.14
CA GLY A 13 -6.44 6.06 -7.20
C GLY A 13 -5.21 5.38 -6.61
N PHE A 14 -4.95 4.16 -7.07
CA PHE A 14 -3.75 3.42 -6.70
C PHE A 14 -3.29 2.52 -7.85
N SER A 15 -2.06 2.03 -7.74
CA SER A 15 -1.54 0.96 -8.59
C SER A 15 -0.82 -0.04 -7.69
N SER A 16 -1.11 -1.32 -7.86
CA SER A 16 -0.41 -2.41 -7.17
C SER A 16 0.33 -3.24 -8.22
N ARG A 17 1.60 -3.56 -7.93
CA ARG A 17 2.49 -4.26 -8.87
C ARG A 17 2.77 -5.66 -8.32
N PRO A 18 2.18 -6.73 -8.86
CA PRO A 18 2.54 -8.08 -8.44
C PRO A 18 3.94 -8.40 -8.97
N LEU A 19 4.76 -9.08 -8.14
CA LEU A 19 6.16 -9.39 -8.43
C LEU A 19 6.39 -10.28 -9.66
N ARG A 20 5.37 -11.01 -10.13
CA ARG A 20 5.54 -12.08 -11.12
C ARG A 20 5.42 -11.65 -12.59
N LEU A 21 4.95 -10.43 -12.88
CA LEU A 21 4.75 -9.96 -14.25
C LEU A 21 5.69 -8.80 -14.57
N SER A 22 6.62 -9.03 -15.50
CA SER A 22 7.66 -8.05 -15.87
C SER A 22 7.22 -7.10 -16.98
N LYS A 23 6.30 -7.52 -17.85
CA LYS A 23 5.78 -6.74 -18.98
C LYS A 23 4.43 -6.13 -18.64
N THR A 24 3.33 -6.86 -18.84
CA THR A 24 1.98 -6.37 -18.54
C THR A 24 1.73 -6.37 -17.04
N ARG A 25 1.17 -5.28 -16.51
CA ARG A 25 0.76 -5.20 -15.10
C ARG A 25 -0.74 -5.23 -15.02
N ASP A 26 -1.29 -6.21 -14.32
CA ASP A 26 -2.73 -6.29 -14.10
C ASP A 26 -3.20 -5.16 -13.19
N SER A 27 -4.41 -4.65 -13.45
CA SER A 27 -5.10 -3.75 -12.54
C SER A 27 -5.95 -4.56 -11.56
N TYR A 28 -5.89 -4.19 -10.29
CA TYR A 28 -6.75 -4.78 -9.25
C TYR A 28 -7.85 -3.80 -8.89
N LEU A 29 -9.10 -4.27 -8.86
CA LEU A 29 -10.22 -3.43 -8.46
C LEU A 29 -10.05 -2.88 -7.04
N LEU A 30 -9.50 -3.69 -6.13
CA LEU A 30 -9.24 -3.32 -4.73
C LEU A 30 -7.75 -3.43 -4.42
N PRO A 31 -7.20 -2.57 -3.55
CA PRO A 31 -5.82 -2.72 -3.13
C PRO A 31 -5.69 -4.06 -2.40
N PRO A 32 -4.72 -4.91 -2.78
CA PRO A 32 -4.51 -6.18 -2.09
C PRO A 32 -4.25 -5.98 -0.58
N PRO A 33 -4.63 -6.93 0.29
CA PRO A 33 -4.36 -6.86 1.72
C PRO A 33 -2.89 -6.56 2.05
N THR A 34 -1.96 -7.16 1.31
CA THR A 34 -0.51 -6.93 1.44
C THR A 34 -0.10 -5.50 1.12
N THR A 35 -0.84 -4.81 0.23
CA THR A 35 -0.61 -3.41 -0.11
C THR A 35 -0.98 -2.48 1.06
N VAL A 36 -2.03 -2.82 1.81
CA VAL A 36 -2.44 -2.08 3.02
C VAL A 36 -1.44 -2.30 4.15
N ILE A 37 -0.95 -3.54 4.33
CA ILE A 37 0.12 -3.86 5.28
C ILE A 37 1.39 -3.07 4.92
N GLY A 38 1.73 -3.00 3.62
CA GLY A 38 2.85 -2.21 3.12
C GLY A 38 2.69 -0.70 3.34
N ALA A 39 1.48 -0.18 3.24
CA ALA A 39 1.19 1.22 3.53
C ALA A 39 1.40 1.53 5.03
N LEU A 40 0.90 0.66 5.91
CA LEU A 40 1.08 0.78 7.35
C LEU A 40 2.54 0.60 7.77
N SER A 41 3.26 -0.35 7.17
CA SER A 41 4.68 -0.58 7.44
C SER A 41 5.55 0.60 7.00
N TYR A 42 5.18 1.27 5.90
CA TYR A 42 5.83 2.51 5.49
C TYR A 42 5.67 3.61 6.54
N GLY A 43 4.43 3.83 7.02
CA GLY A 43 4.18 4.79 8.10
C GLY A 43 4.97 4.45 9.37
N TYR A 44 5.01 3.17 9.74
CA TYR A 44 5.77 2.68 10.89
C TYR A 44 7.28 2.88 10.71
N ALA A 45 7.84 2.57 9.53
CA ALA A 45 9.24 2.77 9.23
C ALA A 45 9.65 4.25 9.35
N VAL A 46 8.81 5.15 8.83
CA VAL A 46 9.05 6.60 8.90
C VAL A 46 9.00 7.09 10.34
N THR A 47 7.98 6.72 11.12
CA THR A 47 7.85 7.14 12.52
C THR A 47 8.98 6.59 13.39
N SER A 48 9.37 5.33 13.18
CA SER A 48 10.39 4.62 13.95
C SER A 48 11.82 4.81 13.40
N LYS A 49 12.00 5.62 12.36
CA LYS A 49 13.29 5.86 11.67
C LYS A 49 14.01 4.57 11.24
N LEU A 50 13.23 3.59 10.80
CA LEU A 50 13.75 2.32 10.29
C LEU A 50 14.02 2.42 8.78
N PRO A 51 15.04 1.71 8.26
CA PRO A 51 15.23 1.55 6.83
C PRO A 51 14.10 0.72 6.21
N GLU A 52 13.92 0.78 4.88
CA GLU A 52 12.95 -0.06 4.17
C GLU A 52 13.30 -1.56 4.28
N GLU A 53 14.60 -1.87 4.31
CA GLU A 53 15.17 -3.20 4.47
C GLU A 53 16.07 -3.25 5.72
N LEU A 54 15.86 -4.21 6.62
CA LEU A 54 16.68 -4.40 7.83
C LEU A 54 17.69 -5.54 7.65
N GLY A 55 18.94 -5.28 8.06
CA GLY A 55 19.97 -6.28 8.35
C GLY A 55 20.67 -6.92 7.14
N GLU A 56 21.54 -7.91 7.44
CA GLU A 56 22.27 -8.73 6.45
C GLU A 56 21.37 -9.77 5.77
N SER A 57 20.36 -10.26 6.49
CA SER A 57 19.28 -11.11 5.99
C SER A 57 18.10 -10.22 5.58
N VAL A 58 18.29 -9.45 4.49
CA VAL A 58 17.37 -8.48 3.86
C VAL A 58 15.89 -8.77 4.15
N THR A 59 15.39 -8.24 5.27
CA THR A 59 14.00 -8.43 5.69
C THR A 59 13.29 -7.09 5.62
N SER A 60 12.29 -7.00 4.76
CA SER A 60 11.50 -5.78 4.63
C SER A 60 10.71 -5.49 5.90
N THR A 61 10.58 -4.21 6.24
CA THR A 61 9.77 -3.75 7.40
C THR A 61 8.30 -4.21 7.29
N SER A 62 7.82 -4.45 6.08
CA SER A 62 6.49 -5.03 5.83
C SER A 62 6.35 -6.46 6.33
N GLU A 63 7.39 -7.29 6.22
CA GLU A 63 7.35 -8.68 6.69
C GLU A 63 7.38 -8.76 8.22
N LEU A 64 8.06 -7.81 8.88
CA LEU A 64 7.97 -7.65 10.33
C LEU A 64 6.53 -7.42 10.75
N LEU A 65 5.88 -6.39 10.20
CA LEU A 65 4.53 -5.99 10.58
C LEU A 65 3.49 -7.06 10.19
N ARG A 66 3.68 -7.73 9.05
CA ARG A 66 2.83 -8.84 8.58
C ARG A 66 2.67 -9.95 9.61
N LYS A 67 3.72 -10.29 10.36
CA LYS A 67 3.66 -11.34 11.40
C LYS A 67 2.64 -11.00 12.49
N HIS A 68 2.38 -9.71 12.75
CA HIS A 68 1.45 -9.26 13.78
C HIS A 68 0.02 -9.08 13.28
N VAL A 69 -0.19 -9.03 11.96
CA VAL A 69 -1.49 -8.79 11.35
C VAL A 69 -2.24 -10.11 11.24
N VAL A 70 -3.41 -10.18 11.89
CA VAL A 70 -4.31 -11.34 11.82
C VAL A 70 -5.22 -11.25 10.60
N SER A 71 -5.78 -10.07 10.35
CA SER A 71 -6.66 -9.85 9.20
C SER A 71 -6.64 -8.40 8.73
N VAL A 72 -6.94 -8.23 7.45
CA VAL A 72 -7.11 -6.92 6.80
C VAL A 72 -8.40 -6.96 6.02
N ASN A 73 -9.31 -6.05 6.35
CA ASN A 73 -10.60 -5.92 5.71
C ASN A 73 -10.70 -4.54 5.07
N LEU A 74 -11.31 -4.47 3.89
CA LEU A 74 -11.42 -3.24 3.13
C LEU A 74 -12.89 -2.99 2.79
N ARG A 75 -13.34 -1.77 3.05
CA ARG A 75 -14.63 -1.25 2.60
C ARG A 75 -14.39 -0.07 1.68
N VAL A 76 -14.84 -0.17 0.45
CA VAL A 76 -14.78 0.92 -0.53
C VAL A 76 -16.08 1.71 -0.48
N ARG A 77 -15.97 3.05 -0.48
CA ARG A 77 -17.12 3.97 -0.51
C ARG A 77 -17.17 4.82 -1.78
N ALA A 78 -16.18 4.65 -2.66
CA ALA A 78 -16.08 5.36 -3.93
C ALA A 78 -16.21 4.40 -5.12
N PRO A 79 -16.68 4.87 -6.28
CA PRO A 79 -16.54 4.11 -7.51
C PRO A 79 -15.04 3.95 -7.85
N LEU A 80 -14.64 2.73 -8.15
CA LEU A 80 -13.29 2.38 -8.57
C LEU A 80 -13.34 1.83 -10.00
N HIS A 81 -12.52 2.39 -10.87
CA HIS A 81 -12.41 2.01 -12.27
C HIS A 81 -11.05 1.38 -12.51
N HIS A 82 -11.02 0.08 -12.71
CA HIS A 82 -9.80 -0.62 -13.12
C HIS A 82 -9.52 -0.29 -14.59
N TYR A 83 -8.30 0.09 -14.90
CA TYR A 83 -7.89 0.48 -16.24
C TYR A 83 -6.44 0.06 -16.48
N SER A 84 -6.09 -0.12 -17.75
CA SER A 84 -4.74 -0.49 -18.16
C SER A 84 -4.24 0.54 -19.16
N ASP A 85 -3.41 1.47 -18.68
CA ASP A 85 -2.86 2.52 -19.53
C ASP A 85 -1.74 1.95 -20.40
N LEU A 86 -1.82 2.15 -21.72
CA LEU A 86 -0.70 1.88 -22.61
C LEU A 86 0.36 2.97 -22.43
N SER A 87 1.48 2.61 -21.82
CA SER A 87 2.62 3.51 -21.61
C SER A 87 3.84 3.00 -22.35
N ARG A 88 4.62 3.91 -22.93
CA ARG A 88 5.90 3.58 -23.57
C ARG A 88 7.00 3.54 -22.53
N ILE A 89 7.50 2.35 -22.22
CA ILE A 89 8.65 2.16 -21.33
C ILE A 89 9.90 2.06 -22.19
N TRP A 90 10.90 2.88 -21.87
CA TRP A 90 12.21 2.82 -22.50
C TRP A 90 13.24 2.32 -21.49
N TRP A 91 14.21 1.55 -21.97
CA TRP A 91 15.36 1.14 -21.17
C TRP A 91 16.61 1.11 -22.03
N TYR A 92 17.74 1.43 -21.41
CA TYR A 92 19.03 1.41 -22.08
C TYR A 92 19.70 0.04 -21.94
N ARG A 93 19.95 -0.64 -23.07
CA ARG A 93 20.67 -1.91 -23.07
C ARG A 93 22.16 -1.63 -23.24
N SER A 94 22.85 -1.52 -22.11
CA SER A 94 24.28 -1.16 -22.06
C SER A 94 25.17 -2.00 -22.99
N LYS A 95 24.91 -3.32 -23.06
CA LYS A 95 25.64 -4.24 -23.97
C LYS A 95 25.51 -3.89 -25.45
N GLU A 96 24.36 -3.37 -25.89
CA GLU A 96 24.10 -3.05 -27.30
C GLU A 96 24.29 -1.56 -27.60
N LYS A 97 24.56 -0.73 -26.58
CA LYS A 97 24.56 0.74 -26.65
C LYS A 97 23.33 1.33 -27.35
N LYS A 98 22.17 0.70 -27.18
CA LYS A 98 20.90 1.08 -27.81
C LYS A 98 19.82 1.28 -26.77
N VAL A 99 18.98 2.29 -27.01
CA VAL A 99 17.72 2.47 -26.29
C VAL A 99 16.69 1.57 -26.93
N LYS A 100 16.05 0.72 -26.14
CA LYS A 100 14.89 -0.06 -26.55
C LYS A 100 13.65 0.54 -25.92
N PHE A 101 12.54 0.41 -26.64
CA PHE A 101 11.23 0.80 -26.16
C PHE A 101 10.25 -0.36 -26.35
N ASP A 102 9.29 -0.46 -25.44
CA ASP A 102 8.18 -1.39 -25.53
C ASP A 102 6.90 -0.67 -25.09
N ALA A 103 5.77 -1.10 -25.63
CA ALA A 103 4.46 -0.64 -25.20
C ALA A 103 3.98 -1.57 -24.08
N VAL A 104 3.84 -1.02 -22.89
CA VAL A 104 3.47 -1.79 -21.71
C VAL A 104 2.15 -1.27 -21.17
N ALA A 105 1.19 -2.19 -21.01
CA ALA A 105 -0.05 -1.92 -20.30
C ALA A 105 0.21 -1.89 -18.79
N LEU A 106 0.01 -0.71 -18.19
CA LEU A 106 0.17 -0.44 -16.78
C LEU A 106 -1.20 -0.45 -16.09
N GLY A 107 -1.45 -1.49 -15.30
CA GLY A 107 -2.62 -1.60 -14.44
C GLY A 107 -2.67 -0.50 -13.39
N LYS A 108 -3.75 0.28 -13.43
CA LYS A 108 -4.09 1.32 -12.46
C LYS A 108 -5.57 1.24 -12.13
N THR A 109 -5.91 1.71 -10.95
CA THR A 109 -7.31 1.79 -10.53
C THR A 109 -7.59 3.22 -10.13
N TYR A 110 -8.44 3.87 -10.92
CA TYR A 110 -8.82 5.25 -10.75
C TYR A 110 -10.02 5.35 -9.83
N THR A 111 -10.08 6.44 -9.05
CA THR A 111 -11.29 6.83 -8.33
C THR A 111 -11.91 8.06 -8.98
N SER A 112 -13.23 8.09 -9.02
CA SER A 112 -13.98 9.28 -9.45
C SER A 112 -14.19 10.22 -8.24
N PRO A 113 -14.44 11.53 -8.42
CA PRO A 113 -14.81 12.40 -7.30
C PRO A 113 -15.95 11.80 -6.48
N HIS A 114 -15.76 11.71 -5.18
CA HIS A 114 -16.69 11.08 -4.25
C HIS A 114 -16.63 11.78 -2.90
N ARG A 115 -17.60 11.49 -2.03
CA ARG A 115 -17.52 11.94 -0.64
C ARG A 115 -16.48 11.12 0.12
N PRO A 116 -15.49 11.76 0.75
CA PRO A 116 -14.51 11.05 1.55
C PRO A 116 -15.17 10.31 2.74
N PRO A 117 -14.63 9.18 3.22
CA PRO A 117 -13.37 8.55 2.80
C PRO A 117 -13.52 7.64 1.56
N THR A 118 -12.50 7.57 0.70
CA THR A 118 -12.48 6.64 -0.46
C THR A 118 -12.54 5.18 -0.02
N ILE A 119 -11.66 4.82 0.91
CA ILE A 119 -11.47 3.46 1.40
C ILE A 119 -11.37 3.49 2.93
N THR A 120 -12.13 2.63 3.59
CA THR A 120 -11.96 2.33 5.01
C THR A 120 -11.25 0.98 5.12
N ALA A 121 -10.04 0.96 5.68
CA ALA A 121 -9.30 -0.26 5.98
C ALA A 121 -9.46 -0.60 7.47
N VAL A 122 -9.76 -1.86 7.79
CA VAL A 122 -9.78 -2.39 9.16
C VAL A 122 -8.71 -3.45 9.28
N VAL A 123 -7.67 -3.16 10.06
CA VAL A 123 -6.53 -4.05 10.31
C VAL A 123 -6.64 -4.59 11.73
N VAL A 124 -6.70 -5.91 11.87
CA VAL A 124 -6.68 -6.59 13.18
C VAL A 124 -5.25 -7.03 13.48
N ILE A 125 -4.74 -6.60 14.63
CA ILE A 125 -3.36 -6.81 15.06
C ILE A 125 -3.34 -7.57 16.39
N ASP A 126 -2.43 -8.53 16.48
CA ASP A 126 -2.07 -9.20 17.71
C ASP A 126 -0.96 -8.43 18.45
N LEU A 127 -1.35 -7.74 19.53
CA LEU A 127 -0.43 -6.97 20.38
C LEU A 127 0.45 -7.84 21.27
N ALA A 128 0.15 -9.14 21.43
CA ALA A 128 0.92 -10.03 22.32
C ALA A 128 2.41 -10.14 21.91
N ARG A 129 2.72 -9.74 20.68
CA ARG A 129 4.05 -9.81 20.08
C ARG A 129 4.88 -8.53 20.24
N GLY A 130 4.49 -7.60 21.11
CA GLY A 130 5.35 -6.50 21.57
C GLY A 130 5.27 -5.18 20.80
N LEU A 131 4.22 -4.94 20.00
CA LEU A 131 4.02 -3.65 19.32
C LEU A 131 3.31 -2.63 20.23
N GLY A 132 3.84 -1.41 20.28
CA GLY A 132 3.21 -0.31 21.01
C GLY A 132 1.95 0.21 20.30
N VAL A 133 0.85 0.35 21.04
CA VAL A 133 -0.41 0.91 20.50
C VAL A 133 -0.20 2.32 19.95
N LYS A 134 0.56 3.16 20.67
CA LYS A 134 0.84 4.55 20.26
C LYS A 134 1.62 4.60 18.95
N GLU A 135 2.60 3.72 18.77
CA GLU A 135 3.40 3.64 17.56
C GLU A 135 2.56 3.23 16.36
N LEU A 136 1.69 2.23 16.53
CA LEU A 136 0.77 1.78 15.49
C LEU A 136 -0.24 2.86 15.07
N VAL A 137 -0.79 3.61 16.03
CA VAL A 137 -1.70 4.72 15.72
C VAL A 137 -0.95 5.85 14.99
N THR A 138 0.25 6.19 15.45
CA THR A 138 1.09 7.22 14.80
C THR A 138 1.50 6.78 13.38
N ALA A 139 1.86 5.51 13.21
CA ALA A 139 2.15 4.91 11.92
C ALA A 139 0.96 4.97 10.97
N ALA A 140 -0.25 4.69 11.48
CA ALA A 140 -1.48 4.76 10.69
C ALA A 140 -1.78 6.19 10.20
N TYR A 141 -1.53 7.22 11.03
CA TYR A 141 -1.62 8.62 10.58
C TYR A 141 -0.51 9.02 9.61
N SER A 142 0.65 8.35 9.67
CA SER A 142 1.82 8.64 8.82
C SER A 142 1.75 7.99 7.43
N ILE A 143 0.64 7.31 7.09
CA ILE A 143 0.46 6.72 5.76
C ILE A 143 0.30 7.84 4.73
N ALA A 144 1.25 7.92 3.79
CA ALA A 144 1.23 8.90 2.69
C ALA A 144 0.91 8.29 1.31
N ARG A 145 0.98 6.97 1.19
CA ARG A 145 0.82 6.26 -0.09
C ARG A 145 0.25 4.86 0.08
N VAL A 146 -0.47 4.39 -0.92
CA VAL A 146 -1.01 3.03 -1.01
C VAL A 146 -0.59 2.43 -2.35
N GLY A 147 0.18 1.33 -2.31
CA GLY A 147 0.70 0.66 -3.50
C GLY A 147 1.96 1.33 -4.04
N ALA A 148 1.96 1.66 -5.33
CA ALA A 148 3.08 2.31 -5.99
C ALA A 148 3.35 3.73 -5.41
N LYS A 149 4.55 4.25 -5.67
CA LYS A 149 4.96 5.60 -5.22
C LYS A 149 4.02 6.72 -5.68
N GLU A 150 3.36 6.52 -6.82
CA GLU A 150 2.40 7.47 -7.39
C GLU A 150 1.04 7.43 -6.67
N GLY A 151 0.70 6.36 -5.95
CA GLY A 151 -0.59 6.17 -5.27
C GLY A 151 -0.70 6.99 -3.98
N VAL A 152 -0.65 8.32 -4.09
CA VAL A 152 -0.73 9.24 -2.95
C VAL A 152 -2.08 9.12 -2.26
N ALA A 153 -2.03 9.02 -0.94
CA ALA A 153 -3.21 8.88 -0.09
C ALA A 153 -3.10 9.81 1.12
N SER A 154 -4.24 10.26 1.63
CA SER A 154 -4.33 11.04 2.86
C SER A 154 -5.19 10.32 3.89
N VAL A 155 -4.72 10.26 5.12
CA VAL A 155 -5.46 9.67 6.23
C VAL A 155 -6.40 10.72 6.81
N ARG A 156 -7.70 10.45 6.78
CA ARG A 156 -8.72 11.37 7.34
C ARG A 156 -8.93 11.17 8.83
N GLY A 157 -8.90 9.93 9.27
CA GLY A 157 -9.13 9.57 10.65
C GLY A 157 -8.71 8.14 10.92
N VAL A 158 -8.25 7.92 12.14
CA VAL A 158 -7.93 6.59 12.65
C VAL A 158 -8.76 6.36 13.91
N SER A 159 -9.61 5.33 13.88
CA SER A 159 -10.31 4.83 15.07
C SER A 159 -9.66 3.51 15.48
N TYR A 160 -9.51 3.28 16.78
CA TYR A 160 -8.91 2.05 17.28
C TYR A 160 -9.66 1.54 18.50
N GLY A 161 -9.50 0.25 18.79
CA GLY A 161 -10.12 -0.36 19.95
C GLY A 161 -9.68 -1.82 20.13
N TYR A 162 -10.20 -2.44 21.18
CA TYR A 162 -10.00 -3.85 21.44
C TYR A 162 -11.17 -4.64 20.88
N ALA A 163 -10.88 -5.62 20.04
CA ALA A 163 -11.87 -6.58 19.61
C ALA A 163 -12.10 -7.58 20.75
N LYS A 164 -13.36 -7.67 21.20
CA LYS A 164 -13.86 -8.75 22.06
C LYS A 164 -14.24 -9.94 21.20
#